data_AF-A0A7Z9K231-F1
#
_entry.id   AF-A0A7Z9K231-F1
#
_cell.length_a   1.000
_cell.length_b   1.000
_cell.length_c   1.000
_cell.angle_alpha   90.00
_cell.angle_beta   90.00
_cell.angle_gamma   90.00
#
_symmetry.space_group_name_H-M   'P 1'
#
loop_
_entity.id
_entity.type
_entity.pdbx_description
1 polymer ?
#
loop_
_entity_poly.entity_id
_entity_poly.type
_entity_poly.pdbx_seq_one_letter_code
_entity_poly.pdbx_strand_id
1 'polypeptide(L)' 'MLNFYEKAIGRGGIINAGAYWVDRDIVKEITDHPCSLEKDIFPTLTKRRLIRGFVYSGKFIDIGVPEDLVRAQKVLG' A
#
# COMPACT_ATOMS: atom_id res chain seq x y z
N MET A 1 2.34 -11.66 -11.68
CA MET A 1 1.94 -10.26 -11.93
C MET A 1 1.50 -9.70 -10.58
N LEU A 2 1.99 -8.53 -10.17
CA LEU A 2 1.49 -7.87 -8.95
C LEU A 2 0.04 -7.48 -9.18
N ASN A 3 -0.81 -7.54 -8.16
CA ASN A 3 -2.18 -7.03 -8.17
C ASN A 3 -2.51 -6.52 -6.77
N PHE A 4 -3.37 -5.52 -6.69
CA PHE A 4 -3.89 -4.98 -5.43
C PHE A 4 -5.30 -5.50 -5.20
N TYR A 5 -5.59 -5.87 -3.97
CA TYR A 5 -6.88 -6.38 -3.53
C TYR A 5 -7.25 -5.73 -2.21
N GLU A 6 -8.55 -5.57 -1.97
CA GLU A 6 -9.06 -5.22 -0.65
C GLU A 6 -8.69 -6.29 0.38
N LYS A 7 -8.66 -5.89 1.65
CA LYS A 7 -8.26 -6.77 2.76
C LYS A 7 -9.16 -8.01 2.80
N ALA A 8 -8.57 -9.19 2.59
CA ALA A 8 -9.28 -10.47 2.64
C ALA A 8 -9.09 -11.13 4.03
N ILE A 9 -10.17 -11.62 4.62
CA ILE A 9 -10.14 -12.33 5.90
C ILE A 9 -9.62 -13.76 5.68
N GLY A 10 -8.69 -14.20 6.53
CA GLY A 10 -8.28 -15.61 6.61
C GLY A 10 -7.23 -16.09 5.61
N ARG A 11 -6.61 -15.20 4.83
CA ARG A 11 -5.45 -15.53 3.99
C ARG A 11 -4.22 -14.74 4.43
N GLY A 12 -3.14 -15.45 4.75
CA GLY A 12 -1.81 -14.82 4.87
C GLY A 12 -1.36 -14.28 3.52
N GLY A 13 -0.56 -13.22 3.52
CA GLY A 13 -0.08 -12.60 2.28
C GLY A 13 0.81 -11.39 2.53
N ILE A 14 1.39 -10.88 1.44
CA ILE A 14 2.12 -9.62 1.45
C ILE A 14 1.07 -8.50 1.56
N ILE A 15 1.25 -7.62 2.53
CA ILE A 15 0.39 -6.44 2.70
C ILE A 15 1.01 -5.23 2.00
N ASN A 16 0.15 -4.31 1.57
CA ASN A 16 0.60 -3.00 1.10
C ASN A 16 1.02 -2.15 2.31
N ALA A 17 2.28 -1.73 2.34
CA ALA A 17 2.84 -0.96 3.44
C ALA A 17 2.54 0.54 3.38
N GLY A 18 1.90 1.03 2.30
CA GLY A 18 1.59 2.46 2.12
C GLY A 18 2.80 3.34 1.81
N ALA A 19 3.96 2.75 1.49
CA ALA A 19 5.18 3.46 1.12
C ALA A 19 5.52 3.21 -0.35
N TYR A 20 5.71 4.30 -1.11
CA TYR A 20 5.90 4.23 -2.55
C TYR A 20 7.03 5.14 -3.01
N TRP A 21 7.86 4.63 -3.92
CA TRP A 21 8.73 5.45 -4.76
C TRP A 21 8.11 5.53 -6.14
N VAL A 22 7.69 6.72 -6.54
CA VAL A 22 7.00 6.98 -7.80
C VAL A 22 7.67 8.10 -8.58
N ASP A 23 7.55 8.07 -9.90
CA ASP A 23 7.81 9.23 -10.72
C ASP A 23 6.75 10.30 -10.46
N ARG A 24 7.13 11.59 -10.50
CA ARG A 24 6.21 12.70 -10.29
C ARG A 24 5.04 12.66 -11.28
N ASP A 25 5.25 12.16 -12.49
CA ASP A 25 4.23 12.09 -13.52
C ASP A 25 3.02 11.23 -13.16
N ILE A 26 3.08 10.42 -12.09
CA ILE A 26 1.92 9.70 -11.56
C ILE A 26 0.76 10.64 -11.21
N VAL A 27 1.04 11.90 -10.84
CA VAL A 27 -0.02 12.88 -10.53
C VAL A 27 -0.89 13.20 -11.75
N LYS A 28 -0.38 12.99 -12.97
CA LYS A 28 -1.14 13.18 -14.22
C LYS A 28 -2.22 12.11 -14.41
N GLU A 29 -2.11 10.97 -13.72
CA GLU A 29 -3.13 9.92 -13.73
C GLU A 29 -4.35 10.29 -12.85
N ILE A 30 -4.22 11.32 -12.01
CA ILE A 30 -5.31 11.80 -11.14
C ILE A 30 -6.17 12.80 -11.92
N THR A 31 -7.27 12.33 -12.49
CA THR A 31 -8.21 13.15 -13.26
C THR A 31 -9.41 13.63 -12.47
N ASP A 32 -9.79 12.90 -11.41
CA ASP A 32 -11.00 13.13 -10.63
C ASP A 32 -10.70 13.20 -9.13
N HIS A 33 -11.57 13.88 -8.37
CA HIS A 33 -11.39 14.08 -6.93
C HIS A 33 -12.68 13.77 -6.14
N PRO A 34 -12.58 13.09 -4.99
CA PRO A 34 -11.36 12.51 -4.39
C PRO A 34 -10.82 11.30 -5.19
N CYS A 35 -9.53 11.01 -5.06
CA CYS A 35 -8.86 9.89 -5.73
C CYS A 35 -8.11 9.03 -4.71
N SER A 36 -8.28 7.71 -4.80
CA SER A 36 -7.51 6.69 -4.08
C SER A 36 -6.47 6.08 -5.01
N LEU A 37 -5.22 6.04 -4.54
CA LEU A 37 -4.16 5.35 -5.25
C LEU A 37 -4.48 3.86 -5.43
N GLU A 38 -4.97 3.19 -4.38
CA GLU A 38 -5.22 1.75 -4.39
C GLU A 38 -6.38 1.35 -5.30
N LYS A 39 -7.44 2.17 -5.35
CA LYS A 39 -8.68 1.85 -6.07
C LYS A 39 -8.69 2.40 -7.49
N ASP A 40 -8.16 3.59 -7.70
CA ASP A 40 -8.33 4.31 -8.98
C ASP A 40 -7.06 4.24 -9.84
N ILE A 41 -5.88 4.36 -9.25
CA ILE A 41 -4.62 4.51 -10.00
C ILE A 41 -3.87 3.17 -10.18
N PHE A 42 -3.60 2.46 -9.08
CA PHE A 42 -2.77 1.26 -9.09
C PHE A 42 -3.31 0.11 -9.95
N PRO A 43 -4.62 -0.16 -10.05
CA PRO A 43 -5.13 -1.19 -10.95
C PRO A 43 -4.77 -0.92 -12.41
N THR A 44 -4.81 0.34 -12.84
CA THR A 44 -4.46 0.77 -14.20
C THR A 44 -2.97 0.63 -14.46
N LEU A 45 -2.13 1.13 -13.56
CA LEU A 45 -0.67 1.01 -13.69
C LEU A 45 -0.18 -0.44 -13.62
N THR A 46 -0.86 -1.28 -12.84
CA THR A 46 -0.61 -2.71 -12.77
C THR A 46 -0.90 -3.41 -14.09
N LYS A 47 -2.05 -3.13 -14.73
CA LYS A 47 -2.38 -3.64 -16.07
C LYS A 47 -1.33 -3.21 -17.11
N ARG A 48 -0.80 -1.99 -16.99
CA ARG A 48 0.28 -1.44 -17.82
C ARG A 48 1.68 -1.96 -17.46
N ARG A 49 1.81 -2.80 -16.42
CA ARG A 49 3.08 -3.36 -15.90
C ARG A 49 4.08 -2.29 -15.43
N LEU A 50 3.57 -1.16 -14.93
CA LEU A 50 4.38 -0.03 -14.46
C LEU A 50 4.63 -0.06 -12.94
N ILE A 51 3.98 -0.97 -12.20
CA ILE A 51 4.20 -1.15 -10.76
C ILE A 51 5.01 -2.41 -10.50
N ARG A 52 5.97 -2.30 -9.58
CA ARG A 52 6.67 -3.42 -8.95
C ARG A 52 6.51 -3.33 -7.44
N GLY A 53 6.50 -4.49 -6.78
CA GLY A 53 6.50 -4.59 -5.33
C GLY A 53 7.90 -4.89 -4.81
N PHE A 54 8.23 -4.33 -3.64
CA PHE A 54 9.42 -4.70 -2.87
C PHE A 54 8.95 -5.34 -1.57
N VAL A 55 9.40 -6.56 -1.29
CA VAL A 55 9.03 -7.27 -0.07
C VAL A 55 9.99 -6.86 1.04
N TYR A 56 9.45 -6.21 2.05
CA TYR A 56 10.17 -5.86 3.26
C TYR A 56 9.77 -6.82 4.39
N SER A 57 10.75 -7.50 4.98
CA SER A 57 10.54 -8.48 6.06
C SER A 57 10.87 -7.92 7.46
N GLY A 58 11.07 -6.60 7.57
CA GLY A 58 11.29 -5.96 8.86
C GLY A 58 9.98 -5.69 9.60
N LYS A 59 10.08 -4.94 10.70
CA LYS A 59 8.90 -4.60 11.52
C LYS A 59 7.98 -3.66 10.73
N PHE A 60 6.68 -3.97 10.73
CA PHE A 60 5.61 -3.13 10.22
C PHE A 60 4.66 -2.76 11.37
N ILE A 61 4.18 -1.53 11.40
CA ILE A 61 3.26 -0.96 12.38
C ILE A 61 2.21 -0.16 11.61
N ASP A 62 0.92 -0.51 11.77
CA ASP A 62 -0.19 0.30 11.29
C ASP A 62 -0.86 1.01 12.48
N ILE A 63 -0.57 2.30 12.66
CA ILE A 63 -1.13 3.09 13.77
C ILE A 63 -2.65 3.32 13.65
N GLY A 64 -3.26 3.02 12.51
CA GLY A 64 -4.72 3.00 12.34
C GLY A 64 -5.37 1.79 13.02
N VAL A 65 -4.59 0.77 13.39
CA VAL A 65 -5.03 -0.40 14.16
C VAL A 65 -4.69 -0.17 15.65
N PRO A 66 -5.68 -0.11 16.56
CA PRO A 66 -5.46 0.21 17.97
C PRO A 66 -4.39 -0.67 18.64
N GLU A 67 -4.36 -1.96 18.34
CA GLU A 67 -3.40 -2.91 18.89
C GLU A 67 -1.96 -2.61 18.43
N ASP A 68 -1.80 -2.19 17.18
CA ASP A 68 -0.49 -1.83 16.62
C ASP A 68 -0.01 -0.48 17.15
N LEU A 69 -0.91 0.46 17.42
CA LEU A 69 -0.58 1.71 18.09
C LEU A 69 0.02 1.47 19.49
N VAL A 70 -0.59 0.58 20.29
CA VAL A 70 -0.04 0.18 21.60
C VAL A 70 1.31 -0.52 21.43
N ARG A 71 1.44 -1.39 20.42
CA ARG A 71 2.70 -2.10 20.11
C ARG A 71 3.82 -1.14 19.72
N ALA A 72 3.52 -0.05 19.01
CA ALA A 72 4.50 0.93 18.55
C ALA A 72 5.36 1.49 19.69
N GLN A 73 4.76 1.75 20.86
CA GLN A 73 5.46 2.29 22.04
C GLN A 73 6.59 1.37 22.54
N LYS A 74 6.44 0.04 22.38
CA LYS A 74 7.45 -0.95 22.79
C LYS A 74 8.51 -1.20 21.72
N VAL A 75 8.18 -0.90 20.47
CA VAL A 75 9.00 -1.24 19.30
C VAL A 75 9.89 -0.06 18.89
N LEU A 76 9.45 1.16 19.17
CA LEU A 76 10.12 2.43 18.82
C LEU A 76 10.70 3.19 20.02
N GLY A 77 10.25 2.86 21.24
CA GLY A 77 10.87 3.34 22.49
C GLY A 77 12.08 2.49 22.86
#